data_AF-A0AA42LCJ3-F1
#
_entry.id   AF-A0AA42LCJ3-F1
#
_cell.length_a   1.000
_cell.length_b   1.000
_cell.length_c   1.000
_cell.angle_alpha   90.00
_cell.angle_beta   90.00
_cell.angle_gamma   90.00
#
_symmetry.space_group_name_H-M   'P 1'
#
loop_
_entity.id
_entity.type
_entity.pdbx_description
1 polymer ?
#
loop_
_entity_poly.entity_id
_entity_poly.type
_entity_poly.pdbx_seq_one_letter_code
_entity_poly.pdbx_strand_id
1 'polypeptide(L)'
;MKKITKKKQDITVSPAPIEAIIPLLDPVKIYTPKELAAMPLSVMNQAIEAQEAYFILEHTTQMGGQAIAIRRQMQEGTQLIQVKEKSRTRYKINNQFVEPRIIRQLEKRGLVKLECAK
;
A
#
# COMPACT_ATOMS: atom_id res chain seq x y z
N MET A 1 -55.89 -0.90 -30.39
CA MET A 1 -54.45 -0.61 -30.66
C MET A 1 -53.72 -0.55 -29.31
N LYS A 2 -52.91 -1.56 -28.97
CA LYS A 2 -52.18 -1.60 -27.68
C LYS A 2 -50.87 -0.81 -27.84
N LYS A 3 -50.74 0.31 -27.11
CA LYS A 3 -49.50 1.10 -27.06
C LYS A 3 -48.43 0.31 -26.31
N ILE A 4 -47.39 -0.13 -27.02
CA ILE A 4 -46.21 -0.73 -26.42
C ILE A 4 -45.34 0.41 -25.88
N THR A 5 -45.44 0.68 -24.59
CA THR A 5 -44.52 1.57 -23.88
C THR A 5 -43.17 0.87 -23.77
N LYS A 6 -42.22 1.27 -24.64
CA LYS A 6 -40.81 0.86 -24.54
C LYS A 6 -40.25 1.38 -23.22
N LYS A 7 -40.10 0.50 -22.23
CA LYS A 7 -39.30 0.78 -21.02
C LYS A 7 -37.88 1.08 -21.48
N LYS A 8 -37.44 2.35 -21.32
CA LYS A 8 -36.03 2.71 -21.37
C LYS A 8 -35.33 1.86 -20.31
N GLN A 9 -34.53 0.90 -20.75
CA GLN A 9 -33.55 0.27 -19.89
C GLN A 9 -32.44 1.31 -19.73
N ASP A 10 -32.44 2.00 -18.60
CA ASP A 10 -31.26 2.71 -18.14
C ASP A 10 -30.17 1.66 -17.93
N ILE A 11 -29.32 1.51 -18.96
CA ILE A 11 -28.08 0.75 -18.87
C ILE A 11 -27.25 1.53 -17.86
N THR A 12 -27.38 1.17 -16.59
CA THR A 12 -26.47 1.62 -15.54
C THR A 12 -25.13 0.99 -15.85
N VAL A 13 -24.36 1.64 -16.72
CA VAL A 13 -22.95 1.33 -16.96
C VAL A 13 -22.30 1.40 -15.59
N SER A 14 -21.96 0.23 -15.04
CA SER A 14 -21.22 0.17 -13.79
C SER A 14 -19.94 0.98 -13.99
N PRO A 15 -19.68 2.01 -13.16
CA PRO A 15 -18.46 2.80 -13.30
C PRO A 15 -17.26 1.86 -13.30
N ALA A 16 -16.34 2.10 -14.23
CA ALA A 16 -15.13 1.30 -14.35
C ALA A 16 -14.37 1.28 -13.01
N PRO A 17 -13.76 0.16 -12.62
CA PRO A 17 -12.95 0.08 -11.41
C PRO A 17 -11.86 1.16 -11.42
N ILE A 18 -11.75 1.92 -10.34
CA ILE A 18 -10.67 2.92 -10.19
C ILE A 18 -9.47 2.21 -9.57
N GLU A 19 -8.35 2.28 -10.26
CA GLU A 19 -7.09 1.70 -9.82
C GLU A 19 -6.14 2.80 -9.33
N ALA A 20 -5.69 2.69 -8.08
CA ALA A 20 -4.72 3.59 -7.49
C ALA A 20 -3.47 2.80 -7.07
N ILE A 21 -2.31 3.23 -7.54
CA ILE A 21 -1.04 2.63 -7.11
C ILE A 21 -0.72 3.14 -5.71
N ILE A 22 -0.55 2.22 -4.76
CA ILE A 22 -0.09 2.53 -3.41
C ILE A 22 1.42 2.36 -3.39
N PRO A 23 2.19 3.44 -3.20
CA PRO A 23 3.64 3.32 -3.05
C PRO A 23 3.95 2.59 -1.75
N LEU A 24 4.99 1.75 -1.80
CA LEU A 24 5.62 1.31 -0.57
C LEU A 24 6.29 2.51 0.07
N LEU A 25 5.88 2.83 1.29
CA LEU A 25 6.61 3.73 2.17
C LEU A 25 7.72 2.88 2.80
N ASP A 26 8.61 2.39 1.94
CA ASP A 26 9.70 1.51 2.35
C ASP A 26 10.77 2.30 3.07
N PRO A 27 11.57 1.62 3.91
CA PRO A 27 12.14 2.23 5.08
C PRO A 27 13.27 3.15 4.67
N VAL A 28 13.41 4.17 5.51
CA VAL A 28 14.67 4.79 5.88
C VAL A 28 15.87 4.04 5.32
N LYS A 29 16.54 4.66 4.35
CA LYS A 29 17.80 4.16 3.81
C LYS A 29 18.73 3.85 4.98
N ILE A 30 19.16 2.60 5.10
CA ILE A 30 20.19 2.21 6.07
C ILE A 30 21.53 2.66 5.50
N TYR A 31 22.04 3.73 6.08
CA TYR A 31 23.32 4.32 5.78
C TYR A 31 24.40 3.59 6.55
N THR A 32 25.53 3.35 5.90
CA THR A 32 26.73 2.87 6.58
C THR A 32 27.30 3.95 7.51
N PRO A 33 28.13 3.58 8.51
CA PRO A 33 28.78 4.57 9.37
C PRO A 33 29.60 5.60 8.59
N LYS A 34 30.20 5.20 7.46
CA LYS A 34 30.95 6.09 6.58
C LYS A 34 30.05 7.09 5.87
N GLU A 35 28.88 6.67 5.42
CA GLU A 35 27.91 7.56 4.79
C GLU A 35 27.28 8.53 5.81
N LEU A 36 26.97 8.07 7.01
CA LEU A 36 26.46 8.92 8.10
C LEU A 36 27.48 10.00 8.51
N ALA A 37 28.76 9.63 8.60
CA ALA A 37 29.83 10.57 8.94
C ALA A 37 30.08 11.64 7.86
N ALA A 38 29.65 11.39 6.61
CA ALA A 38 29.75 12.36 5.52
C ALA A 38 28.55 13.32 5.45
N MET A 39 27.51 13.14 6.29
CA MET A 39 26.31 13.97 6.30
C MET A 39 26.42 15.16 7.25
N PRO A 40 25.68 16.25 6.99
CA PRO A 40 25.46 17.29 7.99
C PRO A 40 24.82 16.70 9.26
N LEU A 41 25.22 17.19 10.44
CA LEU A 41 24.78 16.64 11.74
C LEU A 41 23.25 16.52 11.87
N SER A 42 22.49 17.50 11.36
CA SER A 42 21.02 17.47 11.36
C SER A 42 20.45 16.34 10.50
N VAL A 43 21.08 16.01 9.38
CA VAL A 43 20.65 14.94 8.46
C VAL A 43 21.05 13.58 9.03
N MET A 44 22.24 13.51 9.63
CA MET A 44 22.72 12.31 10.33
C MET A 44 21.77 11.90 11.46
N ASN A 45 21.36 12.83 12.33
CA ASN A 45 20.47 12.52 13.45
C ASN A 45 19.10 12.02 12.97
N GLN A 46 18.52 12.66 11.95
CA GLN A 46 17.26 12.21 11.34
C GLN A 46 17.42 10.81 10.72
N ALA A 47 18.55 10.54 10.07
CA ALA A 47 18.83 9.24 9.49
C ALA A 47 18.96 8.15 10.56
N ILE A 48 19.61 8.45 11.70
CA ILE A 48 19.76 7.52 12.83
C ILE A 48 18.40 7.23 13.47
N GLU A 49 17.62 8.25 13.83
CA GLU A 49 16.29 8.08 14.43
C GLU A 49 15.38 7.21 13.55
N ALA A 50 15.44 7.47 12.25
CA ALA A 50 14.65 6.76 11.27
C ALA A 50 15.14 5.28 11.15
N GLN A 51 16.44 5.01 11.24
CA GLN A 51 16.99 3.64 11.25
C GLN A 51 16.61 2.87 12.53
N GLU A 52 16.66 3.53 13.68
CA GLU A 52 16.26 2.95 14.96
C GLU A 52 14.76 2.63 14.99
N ALA A 53 13.92 3.54 14.50
CA ALA A 53 12.49 3.31 14.36
C ALA A 53 12.19 2.12 13.44
N TYR A 54 12.94 1.99 12.33
CA TYR A 54 12.84 0.85 11.43
C TYR A 54 13.27 -0.46 12.11
N PHE A 55 14.41 -0.45 12.81
CA PHE A 55 14.93 -1.62 13.51
C PHE A 55 13.94 -2.12 14.57
N ILE A 56 13.38 -1.21 15.36
CA ILE A 56 12.33 -1.53 16.35
C ILE A 56 11.13 -2.14 15.64
N LEU A 57 10.64 -1.53 14.56
CA LEU A 57 9.48 -2.03 13.82
C LEU A 57 9.70 -3.44 13.29
N GLU A 58 10.89 -3.73 12.75
CA GLU A 58 11.25 -5.04 12.19
C GLU A 58 11.41 -6.12 13.26
N HIS A 59 11.99 -5.79 14.42
CA HIS A 59 12.34 -6.77 15.46
C HIS A 59 11.28 -6.94 16.56
N THR A 60 10.36 -5.98 16.73
CA THR A 60 9.33 -6.03 17.77
C THR A 60 7.96 -6.45 17.25
N THR A 61 7.68 -6.28 15.95
CA THR A 61 6.38 -6.68 15.41
C THR A 61 6.42 -8.04 14.70
N GLN A 62 5.73 -9.02 15.26
CA GLN A 62 5.38 -10.26 14.54
C GLN A 62 4.40 -9.90 13.40
N MET A 63 4.94 -9.75 12.19
CA MET A 63 4.16 -9.59 10.96
C MET A 63 3.87 -10.99 10.38
N GLY A 64 2.67 -11.21 9.86
CA GLY A 64 2.36 -12.49 9.21
C GLY A 64 3.25 -12.70 7.98
N GLY A 65 3.71 -13.93 7.74
CA GLY A 65 4.65 -14.23 6.65
C GLY A 65 4.18 -13.73 5.26
N GLN A 66 2.87 -13.69 5.02
CA GLN A 66 2.29 -13.14 3.79
C GLN A 66 2.47 -11.61 3.67
N ALA A 67 2.36 -10.85 4.76
CA ALA A 67 2.60 -9.41 4.72
C ALA A 67 4.09 -9.10 4.51
N ILE A 68 4.99 -9.92 5.08
CA ILE A 68 6.43 -9.84 4.83
C ILE A 68 6.73 -10.10 3.35
N ALA A 69 6.11 -11.12 2.76
CA ALA A 69 6.30 -11.45 1.34
C ALA A 69 5.82 -10.31 0.42
N ILE A 70 4.65 -9.72 0.69
CA ILE A 70 4.13 -8.57 -0.07
C ILE A 70 5.04 -7.37 0.05
N ARG A 71 5.53 -7.08 1.25
CA ARG A 71 6.50 -6.00 1.46
C ARG A 71 7.72 -6.22 0.58
N ARG A 72 8.35 -7.40 0.63
CA ARG A 72 9.53 -7.77 -0.20
C ARG A 72 9.27 -7.58 -1.69
N GLN A 73 8.14 -8.09 -2.19
CA GLN A 73 7.74 -7.92 -3.58
C GLN A 73 7.64 -6.44 -3.97
N MET A 74 7.11 -5.60 -3.08
CA MET A 74 7.04 -4.16 -3.31
C MET A 74 8.42 -3.48 -3.28
N GLN A 75 9.38 -3.95 -2.45
CA GLN A 75 10.77 -3.46 -2.48
C GLN A 75 11.49 -3.84 -3.78
N GLU A 76 11.19 -5.03 -4.31
CA GLU A 76 11.68 -5.54 -5.60
C GLU A 76 11.05 -4.79 -6.80
N GLY A 77 10.14 -3.84 -6.57
CA GLY A 77 9.54 -2.98 -7.59
C GLY A 77 8.12 -3.36 -7.99
N THR A 78 7.51 -4.35 -7.32
CA THR A 78 6.12 -4.75 -7.60
C THR A 78 5.14 -3.71 -7.06
N GLN A 79 4.21 -3.26 -7.88
CA GLN A 79 3.24 -2.24 -7.47
C GLN A 79 2.07 -2.88 -6.71
N LEU A 80 1.78 -2.35 -5.52
CA LEU A 80 0.52 -2.59 -4.84
C LEU A 80 -0.54 -1.67 -5.44
N ILE A 81 -1.66 -2.22 -5.86
CA ILE A 81 -2.73 -1.45 -6.49
C ILE A 81 -4.01 -1.64 -5.68
N GLN A 82 -4.61 -0.53 -5.29
CA GLN A 82 -5.94 -0.47 -4.70
C GLN A 82 -6.97 -0.38 -5.83
N VAL A 83 -7.86 -1.35 -5.90
CA VAL A 83 -8.99 -1.39 -6.84
C VAL A 83 -10.26 -1.02 -6.07
N LYS A 84 -10.86 0.11 -6.40
CA LYS A 84 -12.13 0.58 -5.83
C LYS A 84 -13.27 0.27 -6.81
N GLU A 85 -14.20 -0.58 -6.39
CA GLU A 85 -15.42 -0.97 -7.14
C GLU A 85 -16.67 -0.61 -6.33
N LYS A 86 -17.30 0.52 -6.64
CA LYS A 86 -18.50 1.04 -5.95
C LYS A 86 -18.32 1.17 -4.42
N SER A 87 -18.59 0.10 -3.66
CA SER A 87 -18.47 0.01 -2.20
C SER A 87 -17.37 -0.95 -1.71
N ARG A 88 -16.71 -1.68 -2.62
CA ARG A 88 -15.68 -2.66 -2.29
C ARG A 88 -14.31 -2.12 -2.63
N THR A 89 -13.39 -2.21 -1.66
CA THR A 89 -11.98 -1.98 -1.88
C THR A 89 -11.27 -3.32 -1.92
N ARG A 90 -10.57 -3.60 -3.01
CA ARG A 90 -9.71 -4.77 -3.18
C ARG A 90 -8.28 -4.31 -3.38
N TYR A 91 -7.34 -5.18 -3.07
CA TYR A 91 -5.93 -4.91 -3.28
C TYR A 91 -5.37 -5.97 -4.20
N LYS A 92 -4.54 -5.56 -5.16
CA LYS A 92 -3.84 -6.47 -6.05
C LYS A 92 -2.34 -6.20 -6.00
N ILE A 93 -1.56 -7.26 -6.05
CA ILE A 93 -0.11 -7.22 -6.23
C ILE A 93 0.23 -8.28 -7.29
N ASN A 94 1.08 -7.94 -8.25
CA ASN A 94 1.44 -8.84 -9.36
C ASN A 94 0.21 -9.49 -10.04
N ASN A 95 -0.84 -8.68 -10.30
CA ASN A 95 -2.13 -9.12 -10.85
C ASN A 95 -2.91 -10.16 -10.01
N GLN A 96 -2.48 -10.45 -8.78
CA GLN A 96 -3.19 -11.33 -7.85
C GLN A 96 -3.88 -10.53 -6.75
N PHE A 97 -5.10 -10.92 -6.39
CA PHE A 97 -5.85 -10.27 -5.32
C PHE A 97 -5.35 -10.73 -3.94
N VAL A 98 -5.15 -9.76 -3.07
CA VAL A 98 -4.70 -9.95 -1.69
C VAL A 98 -5.83 -9.60 -0.73
N GLU A 99 -5.91 -10.37 0.37
CA GLU A 99 -6.86 -10.07 1.44
C GLU A 99 -6.57 -8.73 2.12
N PRO A 100 -7.59 -7.87 2.34
CA PRO A 100 -7.43 -6.59 3.02
C PRO A 100 -6.76 -6.66 4.39
N ARG A 101 -6.92 -7.77 5.13
CA ARG A 101 -6.28 -7.95 6.45
C ARG A 101 -4.75 -7.92 6.37
N ILE A 102 -4.17 -8.42 5.28
CA ILE A 102 -2.73 -8.49 5.07
C ILE A 102 -2.19 -7.09 4.77
N ILE A 103 -2.87 -6.36 3.88
CA ILE A 103 -2.51 -4.98 3.55
C ILE A 103 -2.68 -4.04 4.76
N ARG A 104 -3.72 -4.25 5.59
CA ARG A 104 -3.88 -3.53 6.86
C ARG A 104 -2.74 -3.76 7.85
N GLN A 105 -2.06 -4.92 7.80
CA GLN A 105 -0.87 -5.13 8.64
C GLN A 105 0.28 -4.21 8.22
N LEU A 106 0.42 -3.95 6.92
CA LEU A 106 1.40 -3.00 6.39
C LEU A 106 1.00 -1.55 6.74
N GLU A 107 -0.27 -1.22 6.61
CA GLU A 107 -0.80 0.11 6.93
C GLU A 107 -0.64 0.46 8.42
N LYS A 108 -0.99 -0.45 9.33
CA LYS A 108 -0.81 -0.26 10.79
C LYS A 108 0.63 0.01 11.20
N ARG A 109 1.58 -0.38 10.36
CA ARG A 109 3.02 -0.23 10.56
C ARG A 109 3.58 0.99 9.79
N GLY A 110 2.73 1.78 9.15
CA GLY A 110 3.16 2.96 8.39
C GLY A 110 3.90 2.63 7.10
N LEU A 111 3.94 1.36 6.67
CA LEU A 111 4.65 0.92 5.46
C LEU A 111 3.87 1.24 4.17
N VAL A 112 2.56 1.47 4.28
CA VAL A 112 1.71 1.90 3.18
C VAL A 112 0.63 2.83 3.73
N LYS A 113 0.18 3.78 2.92
CA LYS A 113 -0.97 4.62 3.25
C LYS A 113 -2.13 4.21 2.36
N LEU A 114 -3.15 3.60 2.94
CA LEU A 114 -4.34 3.23 2.19
C LEU A 114 -5.24 4.45 2.08
N GLU A 115 -5.80 4.69 0.91
CA GLU A 115 -6.89 5.64 0.79
C GLU A 115 -8.14 4.98 1.35
N CYS A 116 -8.31 5.07 2.66
CA CYS A 116 -9.56 4.68 3.29
C CYS A 116 -10.68 5.54 2.70
N ALA A 117 -11.71 4.89 2.17
CA ALA A 117 -12.96 5.58 1.84
C ALA A 117 -13.51 6.14 3.15
N LYS A 118 -13.56 7.47 3.26
CA LYS A 118 -14.37 8.14 4.28
C LYS A 118 -15.82 7.70 4.18
#